data_AF-A0A4W6C3G2-F1
#
_entry.id   AF-A0A4W6C3G2-F1
#
_cell.length_a   1.000
_cell.length_b   1.000
_cell.length_c   1.000
_cell.angle_alpha   90.00
_cell.angle_beta   90.00
_cell.angle_gamma   90.00
#
_symmetry.space_group_name_H-M   'P 1'
#
loop_
_entity.id
_entity.type
_entity.pdbx_description
1 polymer ?
#
loop_
_entity_poly.entity_id
_entity_poly.type
_entity_poly.pdbx_seq_one_letter_code
_entity_poly.pdbx_strand_id
1 'polypeptide(L)'
;MDRDLLRQCLTYHGESLFNKLKCEQTENPDFQAVVADLCKATSESRGEEQGNLLVEQFIARKADILFCPAWRTATLQGEEHEAEEEPYAIMPPAELFMEVSYEERRSMLYRDLERGDVVVGRINNIREYGFFLTLLCMAGGLRRDIEDLELSALCHIREIPSTGNHDDPLSYYQIGDFIRGWCFLALS
;
A
#
# COMPACT_ATOMS: atom_id res chain seq x y z
N MET A 1 10.95 10.25 10.73
CA MET A 1 10.94 8.77 10.85
C MET A 1 9.82 8.27 11.78
N ASP A 2 9.23 7.11 11.49
CA ASP A 2 8.21 6.43 12.29
C ASP A 2 8.82 5.82 13.58
N ARG A 3 8.41 6.37 14.73
CA ARG A 3 8.93 6.01 16.05
C ARG A 3 8.52 4.61 16.50
N ASP A 4 7.29 4.19 16.19
CA ASP A 4 6.74 2.94 16.71
C ASP A 4 7.31 1.75 15.92
N LEU A 5 7.45 1.91 14.60
CA LEU A 5 8.05 0.91 13.74
C LEU A 5 9.55 0.70 14.06
N LEU A 6 10.28 1.78 14.31
CA LEU A 6 11.67 1.71 14.76
C LEU A 6 11.81 0.98 16.11
N ARG A 7 10.91 1.25 17.06
CA ARG A 7 10.89 0.56 18.35
C ARG A 7 10.65 -0.94 18.19
N GLN A 8 9.63 -1.34 17.44
CA GLN A 8 9.35 -2.76 17.18
C GLN A 8 10.53 -3.48 16.52
N CYS A 9 11.15 -2.84 15.51
CA CYS A 9 12.30 -3.39 14.80
C CYS A 9 13.52 -3.57 15.72
N LEU A 10 13.78 -2.59 16.60
CA LEU A 10 14.85 -2.70 17.61
C LEU A 10 14.55 -3.71 18.71
N THR A 11 13.29 -3.89 19.12
CA THR A 11 12.93 -4.94 20.09
C THR A 11 13.22 -6.33 19.54
N TYR A 12 13.03 -6.53 18.23
CA TYR A 12 13.29 -7.81 17.55
C TYR A 12 14.77 -8.07 17.27
N HIS A 13 15.49 -7.10 16.69
CA HIS A 13 16.91 -7.28 16.33
C HIS A 13 17.91 -6.93 17.45
N GLY A 14 17.46 -6.26 18.50
CA GLY A 14 18.28 -5.92 19.66
C GLY A 14 19.35 -4.85 19.39
N GLU A 15 20.41 -4.90 20.19
CA GLU A 15 21.43 -3.86 20.27
C GLU A 15 22.39 -3.85 19.05
N SER A 16 22.53 -4.98 18.34
CA SER A 16 23.38 -5.08 17.13
C SER A 16 22.90 -4.13 16.03
N LEU A 17 21.60 -4.15 15.73
CA LEU A 17 20.98 -3.27 14.75
C LEU A 17 21.02 -1.81 15.21
N PHE A 18 20.80 -1.55 16.49
CA PHE A 18 20.84 -0.19 17.04
C PHE A 18 22.20 0.49 16.81
N ASN A 19 23.28 -0.24 17.06
CA ASN A 19 24.64 0.27 16.84
C ASN A 19 24.91 0.57 15.35
N LYS A 20 24.43 -0.28 14.44
CA LYS A 20 24.55 -0.05 12.99
C LYS A 20 23.73 1.15 12.51
N LEU A 21 22.49 1.26 12.97
CA LEU A 21 21.63 2.43 12.70
C LEU A 21 22.29 3.72 13.17
N LYS A 22 22.90 3.70 14.36
CA LYS A 22 23.61 4.86 14.90
C LYS A 22 24.80 5.29 14.05
N CYS A 23 25.53 4.34 13.48
CA CYS A 23 26.66 4.63 12.58
C CYS A 23 26.20 5.16 11.21
N GLU A 24 25.20 4.52 10.59
CA GLU A 24 24.77 4.84 9.21
C GLU A 24 23.81 6.06 9.15
N GLN A 25 22.98 6.29 10.18
CA GLN A 25 22.00 7.38 10.21
C GLN A 25 22.45 8.57 11.08
N THR A 26 23.73 8.68 11.40
CA THR A 26 24.26 9.76 12.26
C THR A 26 24.00 11.16 11.71
N GLU A 27 23.90 11.31 10.38
CA GLU A 27 23.67 12.59 9.70
C GLU A 27 22.18 12.92 9.54
N ASN A 28 21.29 11.98 9.89
CA ASN A 28 19.86 12.14 9.71
C ASN A 28 19.23 12.87 10.93
N PRO A 29 18.70 14.10 10.76
CA PRO A 29 18.15 14.89 11.86
C PRO A 29 16.92 14.23 12.50
N ASP A 30 16.11 13.52 11.70
CA ASP A 30 14.94 12.79 12.19
C ASP A 30 15.34 11.64 13.11
N PHE A 31 16.45 10.96 12.79
CA PHE A 31 16.97 9.86 13.60
C PHE A 31 17.50 10.39 14.94
N GLN A 32 18.25 11.48 14.94
CA GLN A 32 18.77 12.09 16.18
C GLN A 32 17.65 12.48 17.16
N ALA A 33 16.50 12.91 16.65
CA ALA A 33 15.33 13.24 17.49
C ALA A 33 14.69 12.02 18.18
N VAL A 34 14.94 10.80 17.70
CA VAL A 34 14.37 9.55 18.24
C VAL A 34 15.38 8.65 18.94
N VAL A 35 16.68 8.85 18.72
CA VAL A 35 17.77 8.05 19.32
C VAL A 35 17.66 7.90 20.83
N ALA A 36 17.36 8.98 21.57
CA ALA A 36 17.28 8.95 23.03
C ALA A 36 16.13 8.06 23.56
N ASP A 37 15.01 8.02 22.83
CA ASP A 37 13.84 7.20 23.16
C ASP A 37 14.05 5.73 22.77
N LEU A 38 14.85 5.48 21.74
CA LEU A 38 15.23 4.15 21.25
C LEU A 38 16.26 3.47 22.16
N CYS A 39 17.25 4.20 22.68
CA CYS A 39 18.22 3.70 23.68
C CYS A 39 17.53 3.05 24.91
N LYS A 40 16.41 3.64 25.34
CA LYS A 40 15.65 3.12 26.49
C LYS A 40 14.93 1.81 26.16
N ALA A 41 14.46 1.67 24.92
CA ALA A 41 13.71 0.49 24.47
C ALA A 41 14.63 -0.73 24.23
N THR A 42 15.87 -0.52 23.77
CA THR A 42 16.85 -1.61 23.59
C THR A 42 17.36 -2.20 24.90
N SER A 43 17.32 -1.43 26.00
CA SER A 43 17.79 -1.86 27.32
C SER A 43 16.92 -2.97 27.94
N GLU A 44 15.69 -3.14 27.47
CA GLU A 44 14.69 -4.07 28.03
C GLU A 44 14.65 -5.42 27.30
N SER A 45 15.30 -5.55 26.14
CA SER A 45 15.25 -6.78 25.31
C SER A 45 16.48 -7.66 25.54
N ARG A 46 16.26 -8.83 26.17
CA ARG A 46 17.28 -9.87 26.44
C ARG A 46 17.17 -11.05 25.44
N GLY A 47 17.12 -10.78 24.15
CA GLY A 47 17.05 -11.82 23.12
C GLY A 47 18.27 -11.78 22.19
N GLU A 48 19.26 -12.64 22.42
CA GLU A 48 20.34 -12.92 21.46
C GLU A 48 19.82 -13.89 20.38
N GLU A 49 18.95 -13.42 19.48
CA GLU A 49 18.82 -14.08 18.18
C GLU A 49 19.79 -13.38 17.23
N GLN A 50 20.83 -14.11 16.82
CA GLN A 50 21.79 -13.64 15.80
C GLN A 50 21.06 -13.47 14.48
N GLY A 51 20.48 -12.27 14.30
CA GLY A 51 19.86 -11.84 13.07
C GLY A 51 20.87 -11.90 11.92
N ASN A 52 20.36 -12.10 10.70
CA ASN A 52 21.19 -12.12 9.52
C ASN A 52 21.89 -10.76 9.35
N LEU A 53 23.22 -10.73 9.49
CA LEU A 53 24.05 -9.51 9.44
C LEU A 53 23.79 -8.65 8.20
N LEU A 54 23.47 -9.29 7.07
CA LEU A 54 23.13 -8.62 5.81
C LEU A 54 21.81 -7.88 5.90
N VAL A 55 20.81 -8.48 6.56
CA VAL A 55 19.50 -7.87 6.78
C VAL A 55 19.65 -6.66 7.70
N GLU A 56 20.40 -6.78 8.79
CA GLU A 56 20.65 -5.65 9.68
C GLU A 56 21.37 -4.50 8.97
N GLN A 57 22.35 -4.81 8.12
CA GLN A 57 23.09 -3.81 7.36
C GLN A 57 22.21 -3.13 6.31
N PHE A 58 21.34 -3.90 5.66
CA PHE A 58 20.35 -3.36 4.71
C PHE A 58 19.38 -2.42 5.42
N ILE A 59 18.80 -2.86 6.55
CA ILE A 59 17.88 -2.04 7.34
C ILE A 59 18.56 -0.74 7.77
N ALA A 60 19.79 -0.80 8.30
CA ALA A 60 20.50 0.40 8.76
C ALA A 60 20.74 1.42 7.63
N ARG A 61 21.14 0.93 6.44
CA ARG A 61 21.41 1.77 5.27
C ARG A 61 20.17 2.34 4.60
N LYS A 62 19.03 1.65 4.69
CA LYS A 62 17.77 2.05 4.07
C LYS A 62 16.74 2.55 5.08
N ALA A 63 17.14 2.80 6.31
CA ALA A 63 16.26 3.23 7.40
C ALA A 63 15.54 4.55 7.08
N ASP A 64 16.21 5.44 6.37
CA ASP A 64 15.65 6.68 5.83
C ASP A 64 14.40 6.42 4.98
N ILE A 65 14.41 5.38 4.15
CA ILE A 65 13.29 5.00 3.28
C ILE A 65 12.28 4.11 4.05
N LEU A 66 12.79 3.08 4.73
CA LEU A 66 11.98 2.06 5.41
C LEU A 66 11.11 2.64 6.54
N PHE A 67 11.62 3.65 7.26
CA PHE A 67 10.93 4.28 8.37
C PHE A 67 10.41 5.69 8.02
N CYS A 68 10.36 6.07 6.74
CA CYS A 68 9.75 7.34 6.34
C CYS A 68 8.23 7.22 6.32
N PRO A 69 7.44 8.01 7.07
CA PRO A 69 5.98 7.94 6.99
C PRO A 69 5.41 8.19 5.58
N ALA A 70 6.21 8.77 4.67
CA ALA A 70 5.85 8.98 3.26
C ALA A 70 5.57 7.70 2.46
N TRP A 71 6.01 6.51 2.89
CA TRP A 71 5.58 5.27 2.21
C TRP A 71 4.11 4.92 2.49
N ARG A 72 3.60 5.29 3.69
CA ARG A 72 2.17 5.11 4.03
C ARG A 72 1.30 6.19 3.42
N THR A 73 1.81 7.41 3.36
CA THR A 73 1.19 8.48 2.61
C THR A 73 1.90 8.64 1.28
N ALA A 74 1.52 7.83 0.30
CA ALA A 74 1.39 8.35 -1.06
C ALA A 74 0.26 9.39 -1.06
N THR A 75 0.45 10.47 -0.29
CA THR A 75 -0.42 11.64 -0.24
C THR A 75 -0.33 12.28 -1.60
N LEU A 76 -1.42 12.16 -2.37
CA LEU A 76 -2.06 13.28 -3.04
C LEU A 76 -1.12 14.45 -3.36
N GLN A 77 -0.17 14.23 -4.25
CA GLN A 77 0.17 15.21 -5.27
C GLN A 77 -0.43 14.60 -6.54
N GLY A 78 -1.68 14.89 -6.89
CA GLY A 78 -2.20 16.24 -6.89
C GLY A 78 -1.47 17.13 -7.90
N GLU A 79 -0.71 16.53 -8.80
CA GLU A 79 -0.48 17.10 -10.12
C GLU A 79 -0.85 15.98 -11.08
N GLU A 80 -2.06 16.05 -11.60
CA GLU A 80 -2.23 15.86 -13.04
C GLU A 80 -1.26 16.84 -13.69
N HIS A 81 0.03 16.51 -13.68
CA HIS A 81 0.97 17.16 -14.54
C HIS A 81 0.42 16.80 -15.92
N GLU A 82 -0.25 17.75 -16.55
CA GLU A 82 -0.28 17.94 -18.00
C GLU A 82 1.17 18.13 -18.52
N ALA A 83 2.14 17.38 -17.99
CA ALA A 83 3.45 17.20 -18.56
C ALA A 83 3.20 16.32 -19.77
N GLU A 84 3.02 17.00 -20.90
CA GLU A 84 3.35 16.58 -22.25
C GLU A 84 3.44 15.05 -22.40
N GLU A 85 2.44 14.48 -23.07
CA GLU A 85 2.28 13.06 -23.43
C GLU A 85 3.53 12.48 -24.13
N GLU A 86 4.60 12.28 -23.37
CA GLU A 86 5.66 11.35 -23.73
C GLU A 86 5.16 9.97 -23.26
N PRO A 87 5.04 8.98 -24.17
CA PRO A 87 4.57 7.66 -23.80
C PRO A 87 5.61 6.97 -22.92
N TYR A 88 5.51 7.18 -21.61
CA TYR A 88 6.26 6.43 -20.62
C TYR A 88 5.59 5.08 -20.42
N ALA A 89 6.38 4.01 -20.43
CA ALA A 89 5.89 2.70 -20.00
C ALA A 89 5.59 2.77 -18.50
N ILE A 90 4.37 2.38 -18.10
CA ILE A 90 4.02 2.22 -16.70
C ILE A 90 4.90 1.09 -16.15
N MET A 91 5.74 1.40 -15.15
CA MET A 91 6.60 0.42 -14.52
C MET A 91 5.74 -0.64 -13.81
N PRO A 92 5.94 -1.95 -14.08
CA PRO A 92 5.20 -2.99 -13.38
C PRO A 92 5.46 -2.95 -11.86
N PRO A 93 4.49 -3.37 -11.03
CA PRO A 93 4.68 -3.50 -9.58
C PRO A 93 5.96 -4.27 -9.21
N ALA A 94 6.71 -3.77 -8.23
CA ALA A 94 8.00 -4.34 -7.82
C ALA A 94 7.88 -5.82 -7.41
N GLU A 95 6.73 -6.23 -6.88
CA GLU A 95 6.46 -7.58 -6.40
C GLU A 95 6.51 -8.62 -7.54
N LEU A 96 6.26 -8.20 -8.80
CA LEU A 96 6.43 -9.07 -9.98
C LEU A 96 7.89 -9.41 -10.23
N PHE A 97 8.81 -8.47 -9.98
CA PHE A 97 10.25 -8.69 -10.14
C PHE A 97 10.87 -9.44 -8.97
N MET A 98 10.22 -9.40 -7.80
CA MET A 98 10.68 -10.07 -6.59
C MET A 98 10.17 -11.52 -6.47
N GLU A 99 9.49 -12.04 -7.51
CA GLU A 99 8.93 -13.41 -7.54
C GLU A 99 8.02 -13.71 -6.33
N VAL A 100 7.36 -12.67 -5.77
CA VAL A 100 6.48 -12.84 -4.62
C VAL A 100 5.28 -13.69 -5.04
N SER A 101 4.92 -14.66 -4.20
CA SER A 101 3.82 -15.58 -4.51
C SER A 101 2.50 -14.82 -4.71
N TYR A 102 1.63 -15.37 -5.54
CA TYR A 102 0.31 -14.79 -5.82
C TYR A 102 -0.51 -14.55 -4.55
N GLU A 103 -0.45 -15.49 -3.60
CA GLU A 103 -1.19 -15.42 -2.33
C GLU A 103 -0.69 -14.28 -1.43
N GLU A 104 0.63 -14.10 -1.33
CA GLU A 104 1.23 -13.02 -0.56
C GLU A 104 0.92 -11.65 -1.17
N ARG A 105 0.97 -11.52 -2.50
CA ARG A 105 0.62 -10.28 -3.19
C ARG A 105 -0.83 -9.89 -2.98
N ARG A 106 -1.76 -10.86 -3.04
CA ARG A 106 -3.17 -10.65 -2.69
C ARG A 106 -3.33 -10.21 -1.24
N SER A 107 -2.68 -10.89 -0.31
CA SER A 107 -2.77 -10.57 1.12
C SER A 107 -2.26 -9.16 1.44
N MET A 108 -1.13 -8.76 0.85
CA MET A 108 -0.60 -7.40 0.98
C MET A 108 -1.57 -6.36 0.43
N LEU A 109 -2.16 -6.63 -0.75
CA LEU A 109 -3.14 -5.72 -1.34
C LEU A 109 -4.39 -5.55 -0.48
N TYR A 110 -4.92 -6.64 0.11
CA TYR A 110 -6.05 -6.53 1.03
C TYR A 110 -5.72 -5.75 2.30
N ARG A 111 -4.49 -5.88 2.81
CA ARG A 111 -4.02 -5.12 3.97
C ARG A 111 -3.87 -3.63 3.66
N ASP A 112 -3.42 -3.31 2.46
CA ASP A 112 -3.09 -1.95 2.05
C ASP A 112 -4.30 -1.20 1.46
N LEU A 113 -5.37 -1.90 1.08
CA LEU A 113 -6.60 -1.31 0.56
C LEU A 113 -7.43 -0.69 1.70
N GLU A 114 -7.54 0.63 1.70
CA GLU A 114 -8.27 1.37 2.72
C GLU A 114 -9.62 1.89 2.21
N ARG A 115 -10.52 2.19 3.16
CA ARG A 115 -11.79 2.84 2.82
C ARG A 115 -11.52 4.23 2.25
N GLY A 116 -12.07 4.50 1.08
CA GLY A 116 -11.87 5.75 0.36
C GLY A 116 -10.83 5.68 -0.75
N ASP A 117 -10.14 4.55 -0.92
CA ASP A 117 -9.29 4.34 -2.08
C ASP A 117 -10.10 4.25 -3.36
N VAL A 118 -9.57 4.83 -4.42
CA VAL A 118 -10.22 4.82 -5.74
C VAL A 118 -9.73 3.60 -6.51
N VAL A 119 -10.67 2.78 -6.97
CA VAL A 119 -10.40 1.56 -7.72
C VAL A 119 -11.12 1.59 -9.06
N VAL A 120 -10.52 0.96 -10.07
CA VAL A 120 -11.13 0.74 -11.38
C VAL A 120 -11.32 -0.76 -11.56
N GLY A 121 -12.54 -1.14 -11.92
CA GLY A 121 -12.89 -2.53 -12.15
C GLY A 121 -13.73 -2.70 -13.41
N ARG A 122 -13.75 -3.93 -13.92
CA ARG A 122 -14.56 -4.35 -15.06
C ARG A 122 -15.77 -5.13 -14.59
N ILE A 123 -16.95 -4.82 -15.13
CA ILE A 123 -18.19 -5.52 -14.79
C ILE A 123 -18.13 -6.95 -15.35
N ASN A 124 -18.13 -7.94 -14.45
CA ASN A 124 -18.26 -9.34 -14.82
C ASN A 124 -19.72 -9.77 -14.91
N ASN A 125 -20.53 -9.31 -13.96
CA ASN A 125 -21.91 -9.74 -13.83
C ASN A 125 -22.78 -8.64 -13.24
N ILE A 126 -23.97 -8.46 -13.81
CA ILE A 126 -24.98 -7.52 -13.32
C ILE A 126 -26.11 -8.34 -12.72
N ARG A 127 -26.46 -8.04 -11.47
CA ARG A 127 -27.61 -8.64 -10.77
C ARG A 127 -28.52 -7.55 -10.22
N GLU A 128 -29.73 -7.94 -9.84
CA GLU A 128 -30.74 -7.03 -9.27
C GLU A 128 -30.26 -6.28 -8.02
N TYR A 129 -29.34 -6.86 -7.25
CA TYR A 129 -28.79 -6.23 -6.03
C TYR A 129 -27.50 -5.44 -6.26
N GLY A 130 -26.88 -5.52 -7.43
CA GLY A 130 -25.61 -4.82 -7.70
C GLY A 130 -24.73 -5.45 -8.78
N PHE A 131 -23.51 -4.91 -8.89
CA PHE A 131 -22.50 -5.33 -9.86
C PHE A 131 -21.40 -6.16 -9.21
N PHE A 132 -21.04 -7.28 -9.83
CA PHE A 132 -19.80 -7.98 -9.57
C PHE A 132 -18.73 -7.50 -10.54
N LEU A 133 -17.63 -7.01 -9.99
CA LEU A 133 -16.54 -6.39 -10.73
C LEU A 133 -15.25 -7.18 -10.49
N THR A 134 -14.40 -7.34 -11.51
CA THR A 134 -12.98 -7.66 -11.31
C THR A 134 -12.20 -6.35 -11.24
N LEU A 135 -11.44 -6.14 -10.17
CA LEU A 135 -10.57 -4.98 -10.04
C LEU A 135 -9.37 -5.13 -10.98
N LEU A 136 -9.06 -4.06 -11.71
CA LEU A 136 -7.96 -4.01 -12.67
C LEU A 136 -6.82 -3.13 -12.17
N CYS A 137 -7.16 -1.96 -11.64
CA CYS A 137 -6.15 -1.07 -11.09
C CYS A 137 -6.67 -0.30 -9.89
N MET A 138 -5.76 0.01 -8.97
CA MET A 138 -5.99 1.04 -7.96
C MET A 138 -5.58 2.37 -8.58
N ALA A 139 -6.50 3.33 -8.58
CA ALA A 139 -6.29 4.70 -9.06
C ALA A 139 -6.21 5.71 -7.89
N GLY A 140 -6.08 5.23 -6.65
CA GLY A 140 -5.88 6.00 -5.43
C GLY A 140 -4.42 6.40 -5.20
N GLY A 141 -4.02 6.56 -3.93
CA GLY A 141 -2.68 7.01 -3.55
C GLY A 141 -1.55 6.17 -4.15
N LEU A 142 -1.79 4.89 -4.39
CA LEU A 142 -0.81 3.98 -4.98
C LEU A 142 -1.35 3.40 -6.29
N ARG A 143 -0.94 3.99 -7.42
CA ARG A 143 -1.29 3.48 -8.76
C ARG A 143 -0.64 2.12 -8.97
N ARG A 144 -1.44 1.05 -8.90
CA ARG A 144 -0.99 -0.34 -9.08
C ARG A 144 -1.90 -1.03 -10.07
N ASP A 145 -1.28 -1.69 -11.04
CA ASP A 145 -1.94 -2.71 -11.84
C ASP A 145 -2.09 -3.97 -10.99
N ILE A 146 -3.32 -4.46 -10.89
CA ILE A 146 -3.73 -5.59 -10.06
C ILE A 146 -4.61 -6.56 -10.85
N GLU A 147 -4.65 -6.43 -12.18
CA GLU A 147 -5.41 -7.30 -13.07
C GLU A 147 -5.03 -8.77 -12.85
N ASP A 148 -3.74 -9.04 -12.61
CA ASP A 148 -3.22 -10.37 -12.41
C ASP A 148 -3.71 -11.03 -11.11
N LEU A 149 -4.15 -10.25 -10.11
CA LEU A 149 -4.61 -10.75 -8.81
C LEU A 149 -6.08 -11.18 -8.82
N GLU A 150 -6.82 -10.93 -9.91
CA GLU A 150 -8.23 -11.32 -10.08
C GLU A 150 -9.09 -11.02 -8.84
N LEU A 151 -8.95 -9.81 -8.29
CA LEU A 151 -9.72 -9.40 -7.12
C LEU A 151 -11.17 -9.12 -7.52
N SER A 152 -12.11 -9.74 -6.82
CA SER A 152 -13.54 -9.52 -7.05
C SER A 152 -14.13 -8.53 -6.05
N ALA A 153 -14.88 -7.55 -6.53
CA ALA A 153 -15.59 -6.57 -5.71
C ALA A 153 -17.10 -6.60 -6.02
N LEU A 154 -17.90 -6.26 -5.01
CA LEU A 154 -19.34 -6.11 -5.13
C LEU A 154 -19.71 -4.64 -4.91
N CYS A 155 -20.32 -4.01 -5.90
CA CYS A 155 -20.94 -2.70 -5.75
C CYS A 155 -22.45 -2.88 -5.58
N HIS A 156 -22.99 -2.49 -4.43
CA HIS A 156 -24.42 -2.62 -4.16
C HIS A 156 -25.20 -1.55 -4.93
N ILE A 157 -26.42 -1.88 -5.40
CA ILE A 157 -27.29 -0.92 -6.11
C ILE A 157 -27.57 0.39 -5.35
N ARG A 158 -27.41 0.41 -4.02
CA ARG A 158 -27.61 1.59 -3.17
C ARG A 158 -26.47 2.60 -3.29
N GLU A 159 -25.29 2.14 -3.71
CA GLU A 159 -24.10 2.96 -3.90
C GLU A 159 -24.00 3.51 -5.33
N ILE A 160 -24.81 2.97 -6.24
CA ILE A 160 -24.90 3.47 -7.61
C ILE A 160 -25.72 4.76 -7.60
N PRO A 161 -25.16 5.89 -8.06
CA PRO A 161 -25.93 7.12 -8.17
C PRO A 161 -27.06 6.90 -9.17
N SER A 162 -28.30 7.20 -8.77
CA SER A 162 -29.44 7.22 -9.67
C SER A 162 -29.33 8.44 -10.59
N THR A 163 -28.57 8.32 -11.67
CA THR A 163 -28.50 9.35 -12.71
C THR A 163 -29.84 9.41 -13.42
N GLY A 164 -30.61 10.43 -13.08
CA GLY A 164 -31.92 10.88 -13.59
C GLY A 164 -32.58 10.17 -14.79
N ASN A 165 -33.89 10.03 -14.65
CA ASN A 165 -34.93 9.81 -15.68
C ASN A 165 -35.21 8.38 -16.17
N HIS A 166 -34.42 7.39 -15.76
CA HIS A 166 -34.78 5.96 -15.88
C HIS A 166 -35.20 5.39 -14.51
N ASP A 167 -36.19 4.50 -14.52
CA ASP A 167 -36.69 3.82 -13.31
C ASP A 167 -35.68 2.82 -12.72
N ASP A 168 -34.71 2.34 -13.51
CA ASP A 168 -33.69 1.39 -13.08
C ASP A 168 -32.26 1.93 -13.35
N PRO A 169 -31.43 2.19 -12.32
CA PRO A 169 -30.06 2.65 -12.50
C PRO A 169 -29.13 1.58 -13.13
N LEU A 170 -29.52 0.30 -13.14
CA LEU A 170 -28.71 -0.77 -13.72
C LEU A 170 -28.70 -0.75 -15.26
N SER A 171 -29.71 -0.15 -15.90
CA SER A 171 -29.84 -0.16 -17.37
C SER A 171 -28.74 0.61 -18.10
N TYR A 172 -28.01 1.46 -17.39
CA TYR A 172 -26.91 2.26 -17.94
C TYR A 172 -25.61 1.48 -18.12
N TYR A 173 -25.51 0.28 -17.55
CA TYR A 173 -24.27 -0.47 -17.47
C TYR A 173 -24.40 -1.82 -18.18
N GLN A 174 -23.32 -2.27 -18.81
CA GLN A 174 -23.24 -3.55 -19.50
C GLN A 174 -22.07 -4.40 -19.00
N ILE A 175 -22.20 -5.73 -19.15
CA ILE A 175 -21.12 -6.65 -18.85
C ILE A 175 -19.92 -6.30 -19.73
N GLY A 176 -18.76 -6.12 -19.11
CA GLY A 176 -17.53 -5.72 -19.75
C GLY A 176 -17.20 -4.24 -19.63
N ASP A 177 -18.10 -3.40 -19.14
CA ASP A 177 -17.84 -1.98 -18.92
C ASP A 177 -16.83 -1.75 -17.79
N PHE A 178 -16.08 -0.66 -17.88
CA PHE A 178 -15.14 -0.22 -16.85
C PHE A 178 -15.79 0.82 -15.96
N ILE A 179 -15.79 0.57 -14.65
CA ILE A 179 -16.30 1.50 -13.64
C ILE A 179 -15.15 1.94 -12.74
N ARG A 180 -15.10 3.24 -12.47
CA ARG A 180 -14.25 3.83 -11.42
C ARG A 180 -15.12 4.14 -10.21
N GLY A 181 -14.71 3.64 -9.04
CA GLY A 181 -15.46 3.80 -7.79
C GLY A 181 -14.54 3.97 -6.59
N TRP A 182 -15.14 4.31 -5.45
CA TRP A 182 -14.43 4.42 -4.17
C TRP A 182 -14.71 3.16 -3.36
N CYS A 183 -13.66 2.60 -2.75
CA CYS A 183 -13.78 1.43 -1.90
C CYS A 183 -14.54 1.80 -0.62
N PHE A 184 -15.73 1.23 -0.42
CA PHE A 184 -16.59 1.56 0.71
C PHE A 184 -16.34 0.66 1.93
N LEU A 185 -15.83 -0.56 1.70
CA LEU A 185 -15.51 -1.57 2.71
C LEU A 185 -14.04 -1.96 2.58
N ALA A 186 -13.24 -1.71 3.62
CA ALA A 186 -11.97 -2.39 3.76
C ALA A 186 -12.26 -3.88 3.95
N LEU A 187 -11.68 -4.73 3.10
CA LEU A 187 -11.77 -6.18 3.26
C LEU A 187 -10.91 -6.57 4.47
N SER A 188 -11.55 -6.75 5.63
CA SER A 188 -10.93 -7.39 6.81
C SER A 188 -11.05 -8.90 6.77
#